data_AF-E9IZW8-F1
#
_entry.id   AF-E9IZW8-F1
#
_cell.length_a   1.000
_cell.length_b   1.000
_cell.length_c   1.000
_cell.angle_alpha   90.00
_cell.angle_beta   90.00
_cell.angle_gamma   90.00
#
_symmetry.space_group_name_H-M   'P 1'
#
loop_
_entity.id
_entity.type
_entity.pdbx_description
1 polymer ?
#
loop_
_entity_poly.entity_id
_entity_poly.type
_entity_poly.pdbx_seq_one_letter_code
_entity_poly.pdbx_strand_id
1 'polypeptide(L)'
;ITIVLLSCIYYSANVSRAVKRFSTPHRLLLSGSPMQNSLKELWSLFDFILPGKLGTLHVFLEHCAAPITRGGYANATPLQEATALQVATMLKNTITPYMLQSTKTDVKHHLTLPQKNEQYLCSNDVFFFLHERNTYRDIGRYRARFLIALSALRKICNHPDLFLYTREQDSDEDIDLSKETLEKFGYWKRSGKMTVVRSLLKIWQKQGHRMLLFTQGRQVIHL
;
A
#
# COMPACT_ATOMS: atom_id res chain seq x y z
N ILE A 1 -13.29 -25.60 -10.70
CA ILE A 1 -13.43 -24.19 -10.30
C ILE A 1 -12.04 -23.68 -9.96
N THR A 2 -11.56 -22.61 -10.60
CA THR A 2 -10.26 -22.00 -10.25
C THR A 2 -10.52 -20.80 -9.35
N ILE A 3 -9.99 -20.82 -8.13
CA ILE A 3 -10.06 -19.69 -7.20
C ILE A 3 -8.68 -19.05 -7.13
N VAL A 4 -8.61 -17.75 -7.41
CA VAL A 4 -7.35 -16.99 -7.36
C VAL A 4 -7.52 -15.79 -6.43
N LEU A 5 -6.54 -15.60 -5.54
CA LEU A 5 -6.45 -14.43 -4.65
C LEU A 5 -5.87 -13.23 -5.41
N LEU A 6 -6.48 -12.05 -5.22
CA LEU A 6 -6.21 -10.83 -5.98
C LEU A 6 -4.74 -10.37 -5.96
N SER A 7 -3.98 -10.72 -4.92
CA SER A 7 -2.60 -10.26 -4.73
C SER A 7 -1.61 -10.72 -5.81
N CYS A 8 -2.03 -11.59 -6.73
CA CYS A 8 -1.16 -12.16 -7.74
C CYS A 8 -1.51 -11.80 -9.20
N ILE A 9 -2.60 -11.06 -9.47
CA ILE A 9 -3.04 -10.78 -10.84
C ILE A 9 -2.69 -9.34 -11.26
N TYR A 10 -1.44 -9.16 -11.67
CA TYR A 10 -0.97 -7.97 -12.40
C TYR A 10 -0.79 -8.31 -13.88
N TYR A 11 -1.12 -7.40 -14.80
CA TYR A 11 -0.97 -7.63 -16.26
C TYR A 11 0.38 -8.25 -16.65
N SER A 12 1.47 -7.79 -16.03
CA SER A 12 2.85 -8.22 -16.32
C SER A 12 3.39 -9.28 -15.36
N ALA A 13 2.60 -9.78 -14.40
CA ALA A 13 3.07 -10.79 -13.47
C ALA A 13 3.14 -12.16 -14.14
N ASN A 14 4.24 -12.89 -13.91
CA ASN A 14 4.40 -14.27 -14.39
C ASN A 14 3.28 -15.18 -13.85
N VAL A 15 2.80 -14.90 -12.63
CA VAL A 15 1.67 -15.62 -12.03
C VAL A 15 0.40 -15.44 -12.86
N SER A 16 0.06 -14.21 -13.27
CA SER A 16 -1.09 -13.95 -14.15
C SER A 16 -1.02 -14.72 -15.47
N ARG A 17 0.17 -14.75 -16.09
CA ARG A 17 0.38 -15.48 -17.35
C ARG A 17 0.21 -16.98 -17.18
N ALA A 18 0.75 -17.54 -16.09
CA ALA A 18 0.62 -18.96 -15.77
C ALA A 18 -0.85 -19.32 -15.47
N VAL A 19 -1.52 -18.52 -14.65
CA VAL A 19 -2.91 -18.72 -14.24
C VAL A 19 -3.88 -18.66 -15.43
N LYS A 20 -3.64 -17.76 -16.39
CA LYS A 20 -4.47 -17.66 -17.61
C LYS A 20 -4.35 -18.86 -18.56
N ARG A 21 -3.28 -19.66 -18.48
CA ARG A 21 -3.11 -20.88 -19.31
C ARG A 21 -4.01 -22.02 -18.88
N PHE A 22 -4.52 -22.02 -17.65
CA PHE A 22 -5.44 -23.06 -17.20
C PHE A 22 -6.81 -22.87 -17.84
N SER A 23 -7.21 -23.85 -18.65
CA SER A 23 -8.56 -23.93 -19.21
C SER A 23 -9.50 -24.47 -18.14
N THR A 24 -10.40 -23.63 -17.63
CA THR A 24 -11.35 -24.02 -16.60
C THR A 24 -12.71 -23.38 -16.84
N PRO A 25 -13.82 -24.11 -16.64
CA PRO A 25 -15.18 -23.63 -16.94
C PRO A 25 -15.66 -22.52 -16.00
N HIS A 26 -15.18 -22.50 -14.76
CA HIS A 26 -15.56 -21.50 -13.76
C HIS A 26 -14.32 -20.88 -13.13
N ARG A 27 -14.25 -19.54 -13.15
CA ARG A 27 -13.16 -18.73 -12.59
C ARG A 27 -13.73 -17.79 -11.54
N LEU A 28 -13.20 -17.88 -10.33
CA LEU A 28 -13.58 -17.03 -9.20
C LEU A 28 -12.35 -16.28 -8.69
N LEU A 29 -12.58 -15.04 -8.29
CA LEU A 29 -11.53 -14.14 -7.87
C LEU A 29 -11.92 -13.51 -6.54
N LEU A 30 -11.08 -13.70 -5.52
CA LEU A 30 -11.33 -13.23 -4.16
C LEU A 30 -10.38 -12.09 -3.83
N SER A 31 -10.96 -10.98 -3.35
CA SER A 31 -10.22 -9.78 -2.97
C SER A 31 -10.65 -9.24 -1.61
N GLY A 32 -9.69 -8.88 -0.78
CA GLY A 32 -9.94 -8.13 0.46
C GLY A 32 -10.06 -6.61 0.24
N SER A 33 -9.66 -6.12 -0.94
CA SER A 33 -9.70 -4.70 -1.31
C SER A 33 -10.63 -4.54 -2.52
N PRO A 34 -11.63 -3.65 -2.49
CA PRO A 34 -12.66 -3.62 -3.52
C PRO A 34 -12.09 -3.47 -4.93
N MET A 35 -11.07 -2.62 -5.13
CA MET A 35 -10.21 -2.58 -6.33
C MET A 35 -8.89 -1.89 -5.96
N GLN A 36 -7.74 -2.40 -6.40
CA GLN A 36 -6.48 -1.65 -6.32
C GLN A 36 -6.46 -0.57 -7.42
N ASN A 37 -5.86 0.59 -7.10
CA ASN A 37 -6.09 1.93 -7.67
C ASN A 37 -5.81 2.15 -9.18
N SER A 38 -5.67 1.11 -10.02
CA SER A 38 -5.46 1.30 -11.46
C SER A 38 -6.50 0.58 -12.33
N LEU A 39 -7.03 1.30 -13.33
CA LEU A 39 -7.94 0.73 -14.33
C LEU A 39 -7.29 -0.40 -15.13
N LYS A 40 -5.96 -0.40 -15.24
CA LYS A 40 -5.17 -1.49 -15.86
C LYS A 40 -5.22 -2.78 -15.04
N GLU A 41 -5.16 -2.69 -13.72
CA GLU A 41 -5.35 -3.84 -12.84
C GLU A 41 -6.79 -4.34 -12.96
N LEU A 42 -7.77 -3.45 -12.92
CA LEU A 42 -9.18 -3.81 -13.13
C LEU A 42 -9.37 -4.63 -14.42
N TRP A 43 -8.83 -4.14 -15.55
CA TRP A 43 -8.89 -4.86 -16.82
C TRP A 43 -8.23 -6.25 -16.71
N SER A 44 -7.08 -6.35 -16.03
CA SER A 44 -6.35 -7.61 -15.89
C SER A 44 -7.13 -8.67 -15.11
N LEU A 45 -7.90 -8.24 -14.10
CA LEU A 45 -8.77 -9.10 -13.31
C LEU A 45 -9.96 -9.59 -14.14
N PHE A 46 -10.62 -8.68 -14.86
CA PHE A 46 -11.74 -9.03 -15.74
C PHE A 46 -11.33 -9.90 -16.93
N ASP A 47 -10.14 -9.68 -17.50
CA ASP A 47 -9.59 -10.55 -18.54
C ASP A 47 -9.31 -11.98 -18.02
N PHE A 48 -9.05 -12.14 -16.72
CA PHE A 48 -8.98 -13.47 -16.12
C PHE A 48 -10.36 -14.09 -15.92
N ILE A 49 -11.30 -13.38 -15.29
CA ILE A 49 -12.63 -13.91 -14.94
C ILE A 49 -13.47 -14.17 -16.20
N LEU A 50 -13.50 -13.20 -17.11
CA LEU A 50 -14.35 -13.18 -18.29
C LEU A 50 -13.55 -12.66 -19.51
N PRO A 51 -12.66 -13.50 -20.07
CA PRO A 51 -11.78 -13.10 -21.18
C PRO A 51 -12.59 -12.58 -22.37
N GLY A 52 -12.15 -11.46 -22.94
CA GLY A 52 -12.78 -10.83 -24.12
C GLY A 52 -13.93 -9.86 -23.83
N LYS A 53 -14.51 -9.82 -22.62
CA LYS A 53 -15.65 -8.94 -22.32
C LYS A 53 -15.31 -7.44 -22.42
N LEU A 54 -14.12 -7.06 -21.96
CA LEU A 54 -13.63 -5.67 -21.99
C LEU A 54 -12.76 -5.38 -23.23
N GLY A 55 -12.73 -6.30 -24.20
CA GLY A 55 -11.84 -6.20 -25.36
C GLY A 55 -10.36 -6.34 -24.98
N THR A 56 -9.48 -5.91 -25.89
CA THR A 56 -8.03 -5.94 -25.66
C THR A 56 -7.60 -4.83 -24.71
N LEU A 57 -6.47 -5.03 -24.03
CA LEU A 57 -5.95 -4.02 -23.09
C LEU A 57 -5.75 -2.66 -23.78
N HIS A 58 -5.29 -2.66 -25.03
CA HIS A 58 -5.03 -1.43 -25.76
C HIS A 58 -6.31 -0.61 -25.97
N VAL A 59 -7.37 -1.25 -26.47
CA VAL A 59 -8.67 -0.62 -26.69
C VAL A 59 -9.25 -0.12 -25.36
N PHE A 60 -9.16 -0.92 -24.30
CA PHE A 60 -9.63 -0.52 -22.98
C PHE A 60 -8.87 0.70 -22.44
N LEU A 61 -7.55 0.74 -22.59
CA LEU A 61 -6.75 1.88 -22.11
C LEU A 61 -7.10 3.15 -22.88
N GLU A 62 -7.32 3.06 -24.19
CA GLU A 62 -7.66 4.20 -25.03
C GLU A 62 -9.07 4.74 -24.78
N HIS A 63 -10.07 3.84 -24.73
CA HIS A 63 -11.49 4.21 -24.68
C HIS A 63 -12.05 4.34 -23.26
N CYS A 64 -11.42 3.70 -22.27
CA CYS A 64 -11.84 3.77 -20.88
C CYS A 64 -10.81 4.47 -20.00
N ALA A 65 -9.58 3.96 -19.93
CA ALA A 65 -8.62 4.45 -18.93
C ALA A 65 -8.14 5.89 -19.18
N ALA A 66 -7.78 6.21 -20.42
CA ALA A 66 -7.32 7.54 -20.81
C ALA A 66 -8.38 8.64 -20.57
N PRO A 67 -9.65 8.52 -21.03
CA PRO A 67 -10.66 9.54 -20.76
C PRO A 67 -10.97 9.68 -19.26
N ILE A 68 -11.06 8.59 -18.51
CA ILE A 68 -11.27 8.66 -17.05
C ILE A 68 -10.11 9.37 -16.35
N THR A 69 -8.86 9.05 -16.72
CA THR A 69 -7.68 9.69 -16.14
C THR A 69 -7.63 11.18 -16.49
N ARG A 70 -7.96 11.54 -17.74
CA ARG A 70 -7.97 12.94 -18.19
C ARG A 70 -8.98 13.80 -17.43
N GLY A 71 -10.21 13.31 -17.26
CA GLY A 71 -11.23 14.04 -16.51
C GLY A 71 -11.03 14.03 -14.98
N GLY A 72 -10.06 13.24 -14.48
CA GLY A 72 -9.67 13.25 -13.06
C GLY A 72 -8.57 14.25 -12.71
N TYR A 73 -7.97 14.92 -13.69
CA TYR A 73 -6.96 15.96 -13.42
C TYR A 73 -7.61 17.27 -12.99
N ALA A 74 -6.94 18.00 -12.10
CA ALA A 74 -7.44 19.28 -11.57
C ALA A 74 -7.62 20.39 -12.62
N ASN A 75 -6.99 20.23 -13.79
CA ASN A 75 -7.07 21.16 -14.92
C ASN A 75 -7.99 20.64 -16.05
N ALA A 76 -8.84 19.64 -15.77
CA ALA A 76 -9.77 19.11 -16.74
C ALA A 76 -10.81 20.16 -17.17
N THR A 77 -11.21 20.13 -18.44
CA THR A 77 -12.33 20.95 -18.91
C THR A 77 -13.66 20.33 -18.49
N PRO A 78 -14.76 21.11 -18.39
CA PRO A 78 -16.08 20.56 -18.06
C PRO A 78 -16.53 19.42 -19.00
N LEU A 79 -16.14 19.49 -20.28
CA LEU A 79 -16.39 18.43 -21.26
C LEU A 79 -15.62 17.15 -20.93
N GLN A 80 -14.36 17.26 -20.50
CA GLN A 80 -13.53 16.11 -20.12
C GLN A 80 -14.05 15.45 -18.83
N GLU A 81 -14.49 16.24 -17.86
CA GLU A 81 -15.13 15.72 -16.63
C GLU A 81 -16.42 14.97 -16.94
N ALA A 82 -17.30 15.56 -17.76
CA ALA A 82 -18.55 14.91 -18.17
C ALA A 82 -18.29 13.60 -18.93
N THR A 83 -17.31 13.60 -19.85
CA THR A 83 -16.89 12.40 -20.58
C THR A 83 -16.35 11.33 -19.63
N ALA A 84 -15.49 11.70 -18.68
CA ALA A 84 -14.94 10.78 -17.70
C ALA A 84 -16.03 10.15 -16.84
N LEU A 85 -17.01 10.93 -16.37
CA LEU A 85 -18.12 10.44 -15.59
C LEU A 85 -19.00 9.45 -16.38
N GLN A 86 -19.31 9.77 -17.64
CA GLN A 86 -20.08 8.87 -18.51
C GLN A 86 -19.36 7.54 -18.72
N VAL A 87 -18.08 7.58 -19.08
CA VAL A 87 -17.27 6.38 -19.33
C VAL A 87 -17.10 5.56 -18.05
N ALA A 88 -16.83 6.20 -16.91
CA ALA A 88 -16.73 5.52 -15.62
C ALA A 88 -18.05 4.86 -15.21
N THR A 89 -19.18 5.51 -15.46
CA THR A 89 -20.52 4.97 -15.17
C THR A 89 -20.84 3.78 -16.06
N MET A 90 -20.55 3.87 -17.36
CA MET A 90 -20.71 2.75 -18.29
C MET A 90 -19.87 1.55 -17.87
N LEU A 91 -18.59 1.79 -17.55
CA LEU A 91 -17.70 0.74 -17.07
C LEU A 91 -18.22 0.11 -15.77
N LYS A 92 -18.62 0.92 -14.80
CA LYS A 92 -19.20 0.47 -13.53
C LYS A 92 -20.43 -0.41 -13.75
N ASN A 93 -21.37 0.02 -14.59
CA ASN A 93 -22.58 -0.74 -14.88
C ASN A 93 -22.27 -2.07 -15.58
N THR A 94 -21.22 -2.11 -16.40
CA THR A 94 -20.78 -3.34 -17.08
C THR A 94 -20.16 -4.34 -16.11
N ILE A 95 -19.39 -3.89 -15.12
CA ILE A 95 -18.67 -4.77 -14.17
C ILE A 95 -19.51 -5.18 -12.96
N THR A 96 -20.46 -4.34 -12.53
CA THR A 96 -21.25 -4.54 -11.30
C THR A 96 -21.95 -5.90 -11.22
N PRO A 97 -22.57 -6.45 -12.30
CA PRO A 97 -23.21 -7.76 -12.24
C PRO A 97 -22.27 -8.93 -11.90
N TYR A 98 -20.95 -8.75 -12.12
CA TYR A 98 -19.92 -9.76 -11.87
C TYR A 98 -19.19 -9.53 -10.55
N MET A 99 -19.54 -8.48 -9.80
CA MET A 99 -18.92 -8.13 -8.54
C MET A 99 -19.90 -8.37 -7.39
N LEU A 100 -19.59 -9.33 -6.55
CA LEU A 100 -20.25 -9.55 -5.27
C LEU A 100 -19.47 -8.80 -4.20
N GLN A 101 -19.99 -7.64 -3.79
CA GLN A 101 -19.41 -6.85 -2.70
C GLN A 101 -20.45 -6.70 -1.59
N SER A 102 -20.24 -7.39 -0.48
CA SER A 102 -20.95 -7.09 0.76
C SER A 102 -20.19 -6.01 1.51
N THR A 103 -20.81 -4.85 1.73
CA THR A 103 -20.20 -3.82 2.55
C THR A 103 -20.43 -4.18 4.03
N LYS A 104 -19.51 -3.78 4.92
CA LYS A 104 -19.69 -4.00 6.36
C LYS A 104 -21.01 -3.41 6.89
N THR A 105 -21.58 -2.41 6.21
CA THR A 105 -22.91 -1.84 6.49
C THR A 105 -24.03 -2.85 6.27
N ASP A 106 -23.92 -3.69 5.25
CA ASP A 106 -24.97 -4.66 4.87
C ASP A 106 -25.01 -5.84 5.84
N VAL A 107 -23.92 -6.05 6.60
CA VAL A 107 -23.74 -7.13 7.58
C VAL A 107 -23.94 -6.65 9.04
N LYS A 108 -24.06 -5.32 9.27
CA LYS A 108 -24.26 -4.75 10.62
C LYS A 108 -25.54 -5.24 11.31
N HIS A 109 -26.56 -5.66 10.54
CA HIS A 109 -27.79 -6.19 11.11
C HIS A 109 -27.60 -7.52 11.86
N HIS A 110 -26.54 -8.28 11.56
CA HIS A 110 -26.25 -9.57 12.21
C HIS A 110 -25.06 -9.52 13.18
N LEU A 111 -24.28 -8.44 13.18
CA LEU A 111 -23.07 -8.28 13.98
C LEU A 111 -23.09 -6.90 14.65
N THR A 112 -23.44 -6.87 15.94
CA THR A 112 -23.27 -5.72 16.84
C THR A 112 -21.77 -5.46 17.07
N LEU A 113 -21.12 -4.86 16.08
CA LEU A 113 -19.72 -4.45 16.14
C LEU A 113 -19.63 -3.07 16.81
N PRO A 114 -18.77 -2.89 17.83
CA PRO A 114 -18.55 -1.59 18.45
C PRO A 114 -17.97 -0.58 17.45
N GLN A 115 -18.21 0.70 17.70
CA GLN A 115 -17.79 1.81 16.83
C GLN A 115 -16.26 1.83 16.69
N LYS A 116 -15.78 1.86 15.44
CA LYS A 116 -14.35 1.96 15.14
C LYS A 116 -13.90 3.41 15.30
N ASN A 117 -13.05 3.69 16.28
CA ASN A 117 -12.40 4.99 16.44
C ASN A 117 -11.00 4.94 15.82
N GLU A 118 -10.72 5.83 14.88
CA GLU A 118 -9.41 5.98 14.24
C GLU A 118 -8.79 7.30 14.69
N GLN A 119 -7.56 7.25 15.19
CA GLN A 119 -6.80 8.43 15.61
C GLN A 119 -5.45 8.45 14.88
N TYR A 120 -5.08 9.60 14.34
CA TYR A 120 -3.83 9.81 13.62
C TYR A 120 -2.85 10.58 14.50
N LEU A 121 -1.62 10.06 14.63
CA LEU A 121 -0.55 10.68 15.41
C LEU A 121 0.56 11.15 14.46
N CYS A 122 0.71 12.46 14.33
CA CYS A 122 1.83 13.08 13.62
C CYS A 122 2.88 13.58 14.63
N SER A 123 4.16 13.39 14.28
CA SER A 123 5.29 14.00 14.98
C SER A 123 5.99 14.92 13.98
N ASN A 124 6.25 16.16 14.39
CA ASN A 124 6.67 17.25 13.50
C ASN A 124 8.18 17.26 13.21
N ASP A 125 8.95 16.29 13.71
CA ASP A 125 10.41 16.38 13.75
C ASP A 125 11.11 15.58 12.65
N VAL A 126 10.75 15.84 11.39
CA VAL A 126 11.49 15.27 10.25
C VAL A 126 11.68 16.32 9.16
N PHE A 127 12.32 17.42 9.52
CA PHE A 127 12.76 18.44 8.58
C PHE A 127 14.28 18.56 8.66
N PHE A 128 15.05 17.58 8.16
CA PHE A 128 16.48 17.84 7.89
C PHE A 128 17.23 16.91 6.91
N PHE A 129 16.66 15.81 6.40
CA PHE A 129 17.48 14.85 5.63
C PHE A 129 17.49 14.99 4.10
N LEU A 130 16.75 15.94 3.50
CA LEU A 130 16.63 16.04 2.03
C LEU A 130 17.42 17.18 1.39
N HIS A 131 18.18 17.98 2.15
CA HIS A 131 18.83 19.17 1.59
C HIS A 131 20.27 18.98 1.09
N GLU A 132 20.88 17.79 1.18
CA GLU A 132 22.28 17.62 0.78
C GLU A 132 22.49 16.47 -0.21
N ARG A 133 22.30 16.80 -1.50
CA ARG A 133 23.07 16.36 -2.69
C ARG A 133 22.23 16.53 -3.96
N ASN A 134 21.94 17.79 -4.31
CA ASN A 134 21.49 18.17 -5.64
C ASN A 134 22.71 18.40 -6.55
N THR A 135 23.17 17.34 -7.21
CA THR A 135 24.00 17.49 -8.42
C THR A 135 23.37 16.66 -9.53
N TYR A 136 22.75 17.37 -10.47
CA TYR A 136 22.12 16.86 -11.68
C TYR A 136 23.10 16.07 -12.55
N ARG A 137 22.72 14.85 -12.99
CA ARG A 137 22.90 14.36 -14.39
C ARG A 137 22.48 12.91 -14.70
N ASP A 138 22.02 12.08 -13.76
CA ASP A 138 21.59 10.70 -14.05
C ASP A 138 20.18 10.37 -13.51
N ILE A 139 19.17 10.42 -14.39
CA ILE A 139 17.74 10.19 -14.06
C ILE A 139 17.48 8.78 -13.49
N GLY A 140 18.25 7.77 -13.94
CA GLY A 140 18.15 6.40 -13.43
C GLY A 140 18.66 6.24 -11.99
N ARG A 141 19.80 6.87 -11.65
CA ARG A 141 20.37 6.85 -10.28
C ARG A 141 19.57 7.70 -9.31
N TYR A 142 18.89 8.75 -9.79
CA TYR A 142 18.04 9.60 -8.97
C TYR A 142 16.88 8.83 -8.33
N ARG A 143 16.18 7.98 -9.09
CA ARG A 143 15.06 7.17 -8.54
C ARG A 143 15.52 6.19 -7.47
N ALA A 144 16.64 5.49 -7.70
CA ALA A 144 17.19 4.57 -6.71
C ALA A 144 17.62 5.31 -5.44
N ARG A 145 18.32 6.44 -5.56
CA ARG A 145 18.73 7.27 -4.42
C ARG A 145 17.54 7.86 -3.66
N PHE A 146 16.48 8.25 -4.36
CA PHE A 146 15.25 8.73 -3.76
C PHE A 146 14.54 7.63 -2.97
N LEU A 147 14.45 6.40 -3.50
CA LEU A 147 13.88 5.25 -2.78
C LEU A 147 14.70 4.88 -1.53
N ILE A 148 16.04 4.98 -1.60
CA ILE A 148 16.92 4.80 -0.46
C ILE A 148 16.68 5.88 0.59
N ALA A 149 16.60 7.15 0.18
CA ALA A 149 16.31 8.28 1.07
C ALA A 149 14.94 8.13 1.75
N LEU A 150 13.90 7.77 1.00
CA LEU A 150 12.57 7.47 1.57
C LEU A 150 12.62 6.30 2.56
N SER A 151 13.38 5.25 2.26
CA SER A 151 13.55 4.10 3.14
C SER A 151 14.27 4.49 4.44
N ALA A 152 15.29 5.35 4.34
CA ALA A 152 16.02 5.90 5.49
C ALA A 152 15.11 6.78 6.36
N LEU A 153 14.37 7.72 5.75
CA LEU A 153 13.39 8.55 6.43
C LEU A 153 12.37 7.68 7.18
N ARG A 154 11.81 6.66 6.52
CA ARG A 154 10.86 5.74 7.16
C ARG A 154 11.45 5.05 8.38
N LYS A 155 12.74 4.66 8.35
CA LYS A 155 13.44 4.06 9.49
C LYS A 155 13.60 5.06 10.64
N ILE A 156 14.12 6.26 10.35
CA ILE A 156 14.31 7.34 11.33
C ILE A 156 12.99 7.72 12.01
N CYS A 157 11.92 7.88 11.22
CA CYS A 157 10.58 8.19 11.73
C CYS A 157 10.01 7.12 12.67
N ASN A 158 10.48 5.88 12.59
CA ASN A 158 10.07 4.81 13.50
C ASN A 158 10.97 4.79 14.74
N HIS A 159 12.29 4.77 14.54
CA HIS A 159 13.28 4.96 15.59
C HIS A 159 14.65 5.29 14.98
N PRO A 160 15.42 6.26 15.50
CA PRO A 160 16.71 6.65 14.94
C PRO A 160 17.71 5.48 14.86
N ASP A 161 17.69 4.58 15.84
CA ASP A 161 18.57 3.40 15.86
C ASP A 161 18.33 2.45 14.67
N LEU A 162 17.12 2.41 14.09
CA LEU A 162 16.90 1.58 12.90
C LEU A 162 17.73 2.04 11.71
N PHE A 163 18.09 3.32 11.65
CA PHE A 163 18.94 3.86 10.59
C PHE A 163 20.43 3.67 10.91
N LEU A 164 20.83 3.98 12.15
CA LEU A 164 22.24 3.93 12.59
C LEU A 164 22.81 2.51 12.47
N TYR A 165 22.11 1.51 13.01
CA TYR A 165 22.58 0.13 13.02
C TYR A 165 22.36 -0.62 11.69
N THR A 166 21.60 -0.06 10.73
CA THR A 166 21.60 -0.60 9.35
C THR A 166 22.87 -0.18 8.62
N ARG A 167 23.34 1.07 8.79
CA ARG A 167 24.55 1.56 8.11
C ARG A 167 25.80 0.79 8.52
N GLU A 168 25.84 0.31 9.75
CA GLU A 168 26.97 -0.44 10.31
C GLU A 168 27.02 -1.89 9.81
N GLN A 169 25.92 -2.46 9.29
CA GLN A 169 25.91 -3.81 8.71
C GLN A 169 26.32 -3.85 7.22
N ASP A 170 26.33 -2.72 6.51
CA ASP A 170 26.73 -2.63 5.10
C ASP A 170 28.23 -2.27 4.93
N SER A 171 28.97 -2.06 6.04
CA SER A 171 30.44 -1.93 6.04
C SER A 171 31.06 -3.28 6.43
N ASP A 172 31.98 -3.79 5.60
CA ASP A 172 32.74 -5.05 5.81
C ASP A 172 33.66 -5.07 7.06
N GLU A 173 33.42 -4.19 8.03
CA GLU A 173 34.15 -4.16 9.29
C GLU A 173 33.32 -4.88 10.37
N ASP A 174 33.87 -5.95 10.92
CA ASP A 174 33.34 -6.63 12.11
C ASP A 174 33.33 -5.64 13.29
N ILE A 175 32.20 -4.94 13.47
CA ILE A 175 32.03 -4.04 14.62
C ILE A 175 31.70 -4.90 15.84
N ASP A 176 32.66 -4.99 16.75
CA ASP A 176 32.49 -5.54 18.10
C ASP A 176 31.50 -4.67 18.88
N LEU A 177 30.20 -4.96 18.73
CA LEU A 177 29.10 -4.28 19.44
C LEU A 177 29.21 -4.59 20.93
N SER A 178 29.85 -3.69 21.67
CA SER A 178 29.93 -3.77 23.14
C SER A 178 28.52 -3.90 23.76
N LYS A 179 28.35 -4.80 24.74
CA LYS A 179 27.06 -5.10 25.41
C LYS A 179 26.32 -3.87 25.92
N GLU A 180 27.05 -2.82 26.32
CA GLU A 180 26.49 -1.53 26.77
C GLU A 180 25.74 -0.75 25.67
N THR A 181 26.15 -0.93 24.41
CA THR A 181 25.57 -0.26 23.24
C THR A 181 24.27 -0.97 22.81
N LEU A 182 24.23 -2.29 22.97
CA LEU A 182 23.02 -3.12 22.82
C LEU A 182 21.95 -2.79 23.87
N GLU A 183 22.33 -2.46 25.12
CA GLU A 183 21.36 -2.05 26.15
C GLU A 183 20.72 -0.68 25.89
N LYS A 184 21.39 0.19 25.12
CA LYS A 184 20.88 1.51 24.71
C LYS A 184 20.12 1.47 23.39
N PHE A 185 20.15 0.34 22.68
CA PHE A 185 19.39 0.13 21.45
C PHE A 185 17.89 0.17 21.74
N GLY A 186 17.15 0.97 20.99
CA GLY A 186 15.69 1.04 21.12
C GLY A 186 15.19 1.89 22.29
N TYR A 187 16.01 2.81 22.81
CA TYR A 187 15.56 3.70 23.89
C TYR A 187 14.35 4.56 23.46
N TRP A 188 13.16 4.17 23.91
CA TRP A 188 11.85 4.71 23.52
C TRP A 188 11.73 6.26 23.54
N LYS A 189 12.47 6.98 24.39
CA LYS A 189 12.42 8.47 24.40
C LYS A 189 13.06 9.11 23.16
N ARG A 190 13.88 8.37 22.41
CA ARG A 190 14.51 8.85 21.17
C ARG A 190 13.54 8.86 19.98
N SER A 191 12.35 8.27 20.13
CA SER A 191 11.30 8.25 19.12
C SER A 191 10.00 8.81 19.68
N GLY A 192 9.47 9.85 19.04
CA GLY A 192 8.17 10.42 19.39
C GLY A 192 7.05 9.39 19.29
N LYS A 193 7.07 8.55 18.24
CA LYS A 193 6.10 7.45 18.08
C LYS A 193 6.18 6.45 19.22
N MET A 194 7.39 6.06 19.63
CA MET A 194 7.55 5.08 20.70
C MET A 194 7.15 5.65 22.07
N THR A 195 7.36 6.95 22.28
CA THR A 195 6.85 7.68 23.45
C THR A 195 5.33 7.66 23.54
N VAL A 196 4.64 7.90 22.42
CA VAL A 196 3.17 7.84 22.38
C VAL A 196 2.67 6.40 22.57
N VAL A 197 3.26 5.43 21.86
CA VAL A 197 2.90 4.01 22.00
C VAL A 197 3.03 3.58 23.47
N ARG A 198 4.15 3.90 24.14
CA ARG A 198 4.33 3.59 25.56
C ARG A 198 3.24 4.21 26.45
N SER A 199 2.83 5.44 26.13
CA SER A 199 1.81 6.16 26.91
C SER A 199 0.42 5.52 26.73
N LEU A 200 0.07 5.14 25.50
CA LEU A 200 -1.16 4.40 25.19
C LEU A 200 -1.18 3.01 25.81
N LEU A 201 -0.07 2.26 25.71
CA LEU A 201 0.06 0.92 26.30
C LEU A 201 -0.17 0.95 27.82
N LYS A 202 0.36 1.98 28.53
CA LYS A 202 0.12 2.14 29.97
C LYS A 202 -1.36 2.38 30.30
N ILE A 203 -2.06 3.19 29.51
CA ILE A 203 -3.48 3.49 29.71
C ILE A 203 -4.31 2.22 29.47
N TRP A 204 -4.09 1.55 28.35
CA TRP A 204 -4.86 0.37 27.95
C TRP A 204 -4.55 -0.87 28.80
N GLN A 205 -3.33 -1.00 29.32
CA GLN A 205 -2.99 -2.02 30.31
C GLN A 205 -3.76 -1.80 31.62
N LYS A 206 -3.87 -0.55 32.11
CA LYS A 206 -4.68 -0.23 33.30
C LYS A 206 -6.17 -0.51 33.09
N GLN A 207 -6.65 -0.37 31.87
CA GLN A 207 -8.04 -0.66 31.49
C GLN A 207 -8.30 -2.15 31.18
N GLY A 208 -7.27 -3.01 31.18
CA GLY A 208 -7.41 -4.44 30.91
C GLY A 208 -7.74 -4.80 29.46
N HIS A 209 -7.48 -3.90 28.50
CA HIS A 209 -7.75 -4.14 27.09
C HIS A 209 -6.67 -5.01 26.43
N ARG A 210 -7.08 -5.88 25.50
CA ARG A 210 -6.14 -6.61 24.62
C ARG A 210 -5.76 -5.73 23.44
N MET A 211 -4.48 -5.74 23.07
CA MET A 211 -3.92 -4.83 22.09
C MET A 211 -3.25 -5.61 20.96
N LEU A 212 -3.36 -5.09 19.73
CA LEU A 212 -2.68 -5.62 18.55
C LEU A 212 -1.80 -4.51 17.97
N LEU A 213 -0.50 -4.77 17.87
CA LEU A 213 0.47 -3.84 17.30
C LEU A 213 0.80 -4.25 15.85
N PHE A 214 0.62 -3.32 14.91
CA PHE A 214 0.98 -3.55 13.51
C PHE A 214 2.27 -2.81 13.17
N THR A 215 3.21 -3.51 12.55
CA THR A 215 4.44 -2.92 12.01
C THR A 215 4.78 -3.53 10.65
N GLN A 216 5.40 -2.72 9.79
CA GLN A 216 5.81 -3.10 8.43
C GLN A 216 7.27 -3.58 8.35
N GLY A 217 8.04 -3.52 9.46
CA GLY A 217 9.45 -3.89 9.48
C GLY A 217 9.78 -4.83 10.63
N ARG A 218 10.44 -5.95 10.33
CA ARG A 218 10.88 -6.93 11.34
C ARG A 218 11.81 -6.31 12.38
N GLN A 219 12.71 -5.42 11.95
CA GLN A 219 13.63 -4.70 12.83
C GLN A 219 12.90 -3.86 13.89
N VAL A 220 11.68 -3.37 13.61
CA VAL A 220 10.89 -2.58 14.57
C VAL A 220 10.36 -3.43 15.72
N ILE A 221 10.18 -4.74 15.51
CA ILE A 221 9.73 -5.68 16.55
C ILE A 221 10.83 -5.92 17.59
N HIS A 222 12.09 -5.75 17.19
CA HIS A 222 13.25 -5.94 18.06
C HIS A 222 13.66 -4.67 18.83
N LEU A 223 12.98 -3.55 18.59
CA LEU A 223 13.07 -2.34 19.42
C LEU A 223 12.23 -2.50 20.68
#